data_AF-A0A7X6NU47-F1
#
_entry.id   AF-A0A7X6NU47-F1
#
_cell.length_a   1.000
_cell.length_b   1.000
_cell.length_c   1.000
_cell.angle_alpha   90.00
_cell.angle_beta   90.00
_cell.angle_gamma   90.00
#
_symmetry.space_group_name_H-M   'P 1'
#
loop_
_entity.id
_entity.type
_entity.pdbx_description
1 polymer ?
#
loop_
_entity_poly.entity_id
_entity_poly.type
_entity_poly.pdbx_seq_one_letter_code
_entity_poly.pdbx_strand_id
1 'polypeptide(L)'
;GLLIPMAVTNWLGIDNHDYHRGALIGGGFAGICLVVGLVLLLWRRSTKGAVLRATTTNDKIMYLVLATVIGLGLVATLTGGIGPGGEEHNYRETVSVWFRSLLMFHPDVAAMQAATWQFKVHVLMGLTLFAILPFTRLVHSFTAPLHYLFRPYIVYRSRGDGKTLSRTARGRGWDPVGTPDNARGRR
;
A
#
# COMPACT_ATOMS: atom_id res chain seq x y z
N GLY A 1 -8.17 -17.42 2.10
CA GLY A 1 -7.94 -16.00 2.39
C GLY A 1 -6.94 -15.93 3.52
N LEU A 2 -5.95 -15.04 3.45
CA LEU A 2 -4.91 -14.96 4.48
C LEU A 2 -5.51 -14.60 5.85
N LEU A 3 -6.43 -13.62 5.88
CA LEU A 3 -7.13 -13.19 7.09
C LEU A 3 -8.42 -14.00 7.35
N ILE A 4 -9.17 -14.33 6.29
CA ILE A 4 -10.46 -15.02 6.41
C ILE A 4 -10.23 -16.51 6.71
N PRO A 5 -10.75 -17.06 7.84
CA PRO A 5 -10.64 -18.47 8.16
C PRO A 5 -11.26 -19.38 7.11
N MET A 6 -10.75 -20.61 6.99
CA MET A 6 -11.30 -21.60 6.06
C MET A 6 -12.75 -21.98 6.38
N ALA A 7 -13.09 -22.09 7.66
CA ALA A 7 -14.47 -22.37 8.09
C ALA A 7 -15.49 -21.38 7.50
N VAL A 8 -15.14 -20.10 7.39
CA VAL A 8 -16.04 -19.06 6.86
C VAL A 8 -16.28 -19.24 5.35
N THR A 9 -15.26 -19.56 4.57
CA THR A 9 -15.46 -19.77 3.12
C THR A 9 -16.18 -21.08 2.84
N ASN A 10 -15.91 -22.12 3.63
CA ASN A 10 -16.60 -23.40 3.49
C ASN A 10 -18.08 -23.25 3.85
N TRP A 11 -18.40 -22.44 4.86
CA TRP A 11 -19.79 -22.10 5.21
C TRP A 11 -20.52 -21.36 4.08
N LEU A 12 -19.81 -20.52 3.32
CA LEU A 12 -20.33 -19.87 2.11
C LEU A 12 -20.41 -20.79 0.88
N GLY A 13 -20.07 -22.08 1.02
CA GLY A 13 -20.08 -23.05 -0.07
C GLY A 13 -18.90 -22.92 -1.05
N ILE A 14 -17.87 -22.17 -0.70
CA ILE A 14 -16.66 -22.03 -1.53
C ILE A 14 -15.67 -23.10 -1.09
N ASP A 15 -15.54 -24.15 -1.89
CA ASP A 15 -14.60 -25.24 -1.67
C ASP A 15 -13.13 -24.81 -1.95
N ASN A 16 -12.19 -25.72 -1.72
CA ASN A 16 -10.77 -25.40 -1.95
C ASN A 16 -10.48 -25.16 -3.44
N HIS A 17 -11.11 -25.92 -4.33
CA HIS A 17 -10.87 -25.87 -5.77
C HIS A 17 -11.35 -24.56 -6.39
N ASP A 18 -12.57 -24.14 -6.07
CA ASP A 18 -13.14 -22.88 -6.54
C ASP A 18 -12.37 -21.69 -5.97
N TYR A 19 -11.94 -21.79 -4.71
CA TYR A 19 -11.08 -20.78 -4.11
C TYR A 19 -9.72 -20.68 -4.81
N HIS A 20 -9.07 -21.81 -5.05
CA HIS A 20 -7.78 -21.86 -5.73
C HIS A 20 -7.89 -21.36 -7.18
N ARG A 21 -8.93 -21.77 -7.91
CA ARG A 21 -9.21 -21.32 -9.27
C ARG A 21 -9.44 -19.81 -9.33
N GLY A 22 -10.26 -19.26 -8.43
CA GLY A 22 -10.50 -17.82 -8.34
C GLY A 22 -9.21 -17.04 -8.04
N ALA A 23 -8.41 -17.55 -7.10
CA ALA A 23 -7.11 -16.97 -6.77
C ALA A 23 -6.13 -17.03 -7.95
N LEU A 24 -6.08 -18.14 -8.69
CA LEU A 24 -5.20 -18.34 -9.83
C LEU A 24 -5.57 -17.41 -10.99
N ILE A 25 -6.86 -17.33 -11.34
CA ILE A 25 -7.32 -16.50 -12.46
C ILE A 25 -7.19 -15.02 -12.11
N GLY A 26 -7.80 -14.59 -11.00
CA GLY A 26 -7.80 -13.18 -10.60
C GLY A 26 -6.41 -12.69 -10.22
N GLY A 27 -5.69 -13.47 -9.40
CA GLY A 27 -4.34 -13.16 -8.96
C GLY A 27 -3.31 -13.25 -10.09
N GLY A 28 -3.41 -14.26 -10.96
CA GLY A 28 -2.55 -14.40 -12.13
C GLY A 28 -2.72 -13.24 -13.11
N PHE A 29 -3.97 -12.88 -13.44
CA PHE A 29 -4.23 -11.73 -14.31
C PHE A 29 -3.70 -10.41 -13.72
N ALA A 30 -4.03 -10.12 -12.46
CA ALA A 30 -3.54 -8.92 -11.79
C ALA A 30 -1.99 -8.92 -11.69
N GLY A 31 -1.38 -10.08 -11.46
CA GLY A 31 0.06 -10.25 -11.42
C GLY A 31 0.74 -9.98 -12.76
N ILE A 32 0.15 -10.43 -13.88
CA ILE A 32 0.63 -10.10 -15.23
C ILE A 32 0.56 -8.58 -15.46
N CYS A 33 -0.57 -7.95 -15.17
CA CYS A 33 -0.72 -6.49 -15.29
C CYS A 33 0.33 -5.75 -14.45
N LEU A 34 0.59 -6.22 -13.22
CA LEU A 34 1.58 -5.64 -12.32
C LEU A 34 3.01 -5.77 -12.87
N VAL A 35 3.39 -6.93 -13.41
CA VAL A 35 4.71 -7.13 -14.02
C VAL A 35 4.89 -6.26 -15.25
N VAL A 36 3.90 -6.22 -16.14
CA VAL A 36 3.95 -5.36 -17.33
C VAL A 36 4.11 -3.89 -16.92
N GLY A 37 3.32 -3.42 -15.97
CA GLY A 37 3.43 -2.06 -15.44
C GLY A 37 4.80 -1.76 -14.82
N LEU A 38 5.35 -2.69 -14.03
CA LEU A 38 6.67 -2.55 -13.43
C LEU A 38 7.77 -2.47 -14.49
N VAL A 39 7.74 -3.38 -15.49
CA VAL A 39 8.71 -3.38 -16.59
C VAL A 39 8.67 -2.07 -17.37
N LEU A 40 7.47 -1.56 -17.69
CA LEU A 40 7.31 -0.26 -18.36
C LEU A 40 7.88 0.91 -17.54
N LEU A 41 7.64 0.91 -16.22
CA LEU A 41 8.16 1.94 -15.32
C LEU A 41 9.69 1.88 -15.20
N LEU A 42 10.27 0.69 -15.09
CA LEU A 42 11.71 0.49 -15.07
C LEU A 42 12.35 0.90 -16.39
N TRP A 43 11.75 0.51 -17.52
CA TRP A 43 12.21 0.92 -18.84
C TRP A 43 12.20 2.43 -19.01
N ARG A 44 11.11 3.11 -18.62
CA ARG A 44 11.02 4.57 -18.62
C ARG A 44 12.09 5.22 -17.73
N ARG A 45 12.33 4.66 -16.54
CA ARG A 45 13.31 5.20 -15.59
C ARG A 45 14.74 5.08 -16.11
N SER A 46 15.06 4.00 -16.80
CA SER A 46 16.39 3.75 -17.38
C SER A 46 16.65 4.53 -18.67
N THR A 47 15.62 4.79 -19.49
CA THR A 47 15.77 5.46 -20.79
C THR A 47 15.63 6.97 -20.76
N LYS A 48 14.86 7.54 -19.83
CA LYS A 48 14.65 8.99 -19.77
C LYS A 48 15.69 9.65 -18.85
N GLY A 49 16.64 10.36 -19.45
CA GLY A 49 17.76 10.99 -18.73
C GLY A 49 17.37 11.91 -17.57
N ALA A 50 16.26 12.64 -17.68
CA ALA A 50 15.74 13.46 -16.57
C ALA A 50 15.33 12.62 -15.35
N VAL A 51 14.68 11.47 -15.58
CA VAL A 51 14.22 10.56 -14.52
C VAL A 51 15.39 9.79 -13.91
N LEU A 52 16.33 9.37 -14.76
CA LEU A 52 17.54 8.67 -14.31
C LEU A 52 18.35 9.53 -13.33
N ARG A 53 18.56 10.81 -13.65
CA ARG A 53 19.28 11.75 -12.78
C ARG A 53 18.58 12.02 -11.43
N ALA A 54 17.26 11.94 -11.39
CA ALA A 54 16.46 12.11 -10.17
C ALA A 54 16.27 10.80 -9.37
N THR A 55 16.82 9.68 -9.85
CA THR A 55 16.68 8.36 -9.20
C THR A 55 17.76 8.17 -8.15
N THR A 56 17.35 7.91 -6.91
CA THR A 56 18.27 7.67 -5.79
C THR A 56 18.68 6.19 -5.71
N THR A 57 19.75 5.87 -4.97
CA THR A 57 20.12 4.47 -4.67
C THR A 57 19.00 3.74 -3.92
N ASN A 58 18.31 4.43 -3.01
CA ASN A 58 17.15 3.93 -2.29
C ASN A 58 16.02 3.51 -3.25
N ASP A 59 15.73 4.32 -4.28
CA ASP A 59 14.76 3.96 -5.31
C ASP A 59 15.13 2.65 -6.03
N LYS A 60 16.42 2.46 -6.33
CA LYS A 60 16.90 1.22 -6.99
C LYS A 60 16.73 0.00 -6.10
N ILE A 61 17.11 0.09 -4.82
CA ILE A 61 16.93 -0.99 -3.84
C ILE A 61 15.45 -1.32 -3.67
N MET A 62 14.61 -0.30 -3.52
CA MET A 62 13.16 -0.45 -3.43
C MET A 62 12.60 -1.20 -4.65
N TYR A 63 12.96 -0.80 -5.87
CA TYR A 63 12.49 -1.49 -7.08
C TYR A 63 13.02 -2.93 -7.20
N LEU A 64 14.27 -3.18 -6.79
CA LEU A 64 14.83 -4.53 -6.77
C LEU A 64 14.03 -5.44 -5.84
N VAL A 65 13.84 -5.04 -4.58
CA VAL A 65 13.08 -5.82 -3.59
C VAL A 65 11.64 -6.01 -4.05
N LEU A 66 10.99 -4.95 -4.56
CA LEU A 66 9.63 -5.02 -5.09
C LEU A 66 9.52 -6.00 -6.26
N ALA A 67 10.44 -5.94 -7.23
CA ALA A 67 10.47 -6.86 -8.37
C ALA A 67 10.66 -8.31 -7.91
N THR A 68 11.57 -8.55 -6.96
CA THR A 68 11.82 -9.88 -6.40
C THR A 68 10.58 -10.44 -5.69
N VAL A 69 9.91 -9.65 -4.85
CA VAL A 69 8.68 -10.07 -4.16
C VAL A 69 7.58 -10.41 -5.15
N ILE A 70 7.38 -9.60 -6.19
CA ILE A 70 6.38 -9.84 -7.24
C ILE A 70 6.70 -11.12 -8.00
N GLY A 71 7.95 -11.31 -8.42
CA GLY A 71 8.39 -12.51 -9.13
C GLY A 71 8.18 -13.77 -8.29
N LEU A 72 8.60 -13.76 -7.03
CA LEU A 72 8.37 -14.87 -6.09
C LEU A 72 6.88 -15.13 -5.83
N GLY A 73 6.06 -14.07 -5.79
CA GLY A 73 4.61 -14.18 -5.62
C GLY A 73 3.93 -14.84 -6.81
N LEU A 74 4.39 -14.54 -8.03
CA LEU A 74 3.94 -15.24 -9.24
C LEU A 74 4.37 -16.70 -9.25
N VAL A 75 5.62 -16.98 -8.87
CA VAL A 75 6.11 -18.37 -8.74
C VAL A 75 5.26 -19.15 -7.73
N ALA A 76 4.94 -18.54 -6.57
CA ALA A 76 4.08 -19.16 -5.57
C ALA A 76 2.64 -19.36 -6.08
N THR A 77 2.10 -18.41 -6.84
CA THR A 77 0.76 -18.55 -7.45
C THR A 77 0.71 -19.69 -8.45
N LEU A 78 1.72 -19.83 -9.31
CA LEU A 78 1.73 -20.82 -10.40
C LEU A 78 2.16 -22.21 -9.94
N THR A 79 3.05 -22.32 -8.95
CA THR A 79 3.68 -23.60 -8.57
C THR A 79 3.47 -23.98 -7.11
N GLY A 80 2.97 -23.06 -6.28
CA GLY A 80 2.82 -23.30 -4.84
C GLY A 80 1.67 -24.22 -4.47
N GLY A 81 0.75 -24.51 -5.41
CA GLY A 81 -0.32 -25.49 -5.24
C GLY A 81 0.12 -26.95 -5.32
N ILE A 82 1.38 -27.20 -5.69
CA ILE A 82 1.95 -28.56 -5.81
C ILE A 82 3.10 -28.67 -4.80
N GLY A 83 2.99 -29.65 -3.89
CA GLY A 83 4.02 -29.96 -2.92
C GLY A 83 5.25 -30.63 -3.56
N PRO A 84 6.38 -30.76 -2.82
CA PRO A 84 7.60 -31.40 -3.33
C PRO A 84 7.41 -32.85 -3.79
N GLY A 85 6.38 -33.54 -3.29
CA GLY A 85 6.00 -34.91 -3.66
C GLY A 85 4.87 -35.01 -4.69
N GLY A 86 4.41 -33.90 -5.28
CA GLY A 86 3.29 -33.89 -6.24
C GLY A 86 1.90 -33.77 -5.63
N GLU A 87 1.77 -33.83 -4.30
CA GLU A 87 0.51 -33.67 -3.57
C GLU A 87 -0.05 -32.24 -3.66
N GLU A 88 -1.37 -32.09 -3.62
CA GLU A 88 -2.04 -30.79 -3.62
C GLU A 88 -1.74 -30.05 -2.30
N HIS A 89 -1.15 -28.86 -2.39
CA HIS A 89 -0.83 -28.03 -1.22
C HIS A 89 -1.87 -26.94 -0.99
N ASN A 90 -2.62 -27.06 0.10
CA ASN A 90 -3.53 -26.01 0.54
C ASN A 90 -2.84 -24.98 1.45
N TYR A 91 -2.43 -23.86 0.86
CA TYR A 91 -1.80 -22.74 1.59
C TYR A 91 -2.70 -22.08 2.66
N ARG A 92 -4.00 -22.39 2.67
CA ARG A 92 -4.97 -21.87 3.66
C ARG A 92 -4.84 -22.55 5.01
N GLU A 93 -4.31 -23.77 5.03
CA GLU A 93 -4.08 -24.57 6.23
C GLU A 93 -2.68 -24.33 6.82
N THR A 94 -1.75 -23.80 6.02
CA THR A 94 -0.37 -23.54 6.44
C THR A 94 -0.12 -22.03 6.62
N VAL A 95 0.25 -21.34 5.54
CA VAL A 95 0.68 -19.92 5.54
C VAL A 95 -0.38 -19.01 6.13
N SER A 96 -1.66 -19.26 5.83
CA SER A 96 -2.73 -18.41 6.35
C SER A 96 -2.95 -18.61 7.85
N VAL A 97 -2.79 -19.84 8.37
CA VAL A 97 -2.87 -20.12 9.82
C VAL A 97 -1.71 -19.45 10.53
N TRP A 98 -0.49 -19.63 10.02
CA TRP A 98 0.70 -18.95 10.55
C TRP A 98 0.51 -17.43 10.59
N PHE A 99 0.06 -16.81 9.50
CA PHE A 99 -0.10 -15.35 9.45
C PHE A 99 -1.09 -14.83 10.51
N ARG A 100 -2.23 -15.49 10.70
CA ARG A 100 -3.20 -15.11 11.73
C ARG A 100 -2.65 -15.32 13.15
N SER A 101 -1.84 -16.36 13.35
CA SER A 101 -1.21 -16.67 14.64
C SER A 101 -0.28 -15.54 15.13
N LEU A 102 0.37 -14.83 14.19
CA LEU A 102 1.19 -13.65 14.50
C LEU A 102 0.35 -12.51 15.11
N LEU A 103 -0.86 -12.29 14.58
CA LEU A 103 -1.78 -11.25 15.08
C LEU A 103 -2.31 -11.57 16.48
N MET A 104 -2.33 -12.85 16.85
CA MET A 104 -2.68 -13.34 18.19
C MET A 104 -1.48 -13.41 19.14
N PHE A 105 -0.30 -12.95 18.70
CA PHE A 105 0.96 -13.03 19.44
C PHE A 105 1.33 -14.45 19.90
N HIS A 106 0.86 -15.48 19.17
CA HIS A 106 1.16 -16.88 19.45
C HIS A 106 1.59 -17.58 18.15
N PRO A 107 2.84 -17.36 17.69
CA PRO A 107 3.30 -17.82 16.38
C PRO A 107 3.30 -19.34 16.25
N ASP A 108 2.55 -19.87 15.29
CA ASP A 108 2.53 -21.29 14.93
C ASP A 108 3.63 -21.63 13.93
N VAL A 109 4.81 -21.95 14.44
CA VAL A 109 5.99 -22.28 13.62
C VAL A 109 5.77 -23.56 12.80
N ALA A 110 5.00 -24.53 13.30
CA ALA A 110 4.72 -25.78 12.61
C ALA A 110 3.92 -25.55 11.32
N ALA A 111 2.94 -24.63 11.36
CA ALA A 111 2.18 -24.23 10.19
C ALA A 111 3.06 -23.65 9.07
N MET A 112 4.09 -22.85 9.41
CA MET A 112 5.05 -22.35 8.43
C MET A 112 6.03 -23.43 7.97
N GLN A 113 6.43 -24.36 8.83
CA GLN A 113 7.30 -25.48 8.44
C GLN A 113 6.63 -26.39 7.39
N ALA A 114 5.32 -26.62 7.50
CA ALA A 114 4.54 -27.40 6.54
C ALA A 114 4.30 -26.68 5.20
N ALA A 115 4.58 -25.38 5.10
CA ALA A 115 4.43 -24.64 3.84
C ALA A 115 5.50 -25.01 2.81
N THR A 116 5.15 -24.89 1.52
CA THR A 116 6.12 -25.09 0.43
C THR A 116 7.17 -23.96 0.40
N TRP A 117 8.32 -24.25 -0.22
CA TRP A 117 9.45 -23.32 -0.22
C TRP A 117 9.12 -21.99 -0.92
N GLN A 118 8.26 -22.02 -1.95
CA GLN A 118 7.84 -20.84 -2.70
C GLN A 118 7.17 -19.82 -1.77
N PHE A 119 6.24 -20.29 -0.93
CA PHE A 119 5.57 -19.42 0.05
C PHE A 119 6.53 -18.92 1.13
N LYS A 120 7.45 -19.77 1.62
CA LYS A 120 8.45 -19.37 2.61
C LYS A 120 9.33 -18.22 2.10
N VAL A 121 9.89 -18.35 0.90
CA VAL A 121 10.76 -17.33 0.31
C VAL A 121 9.97 -16.06 -0.06
N HIS A 122 8.74 -16.20 -0.58
CA HIS A 122 7.88 -15.04 -0.85
C HIS A 122 7.53 -14.27 0.43
N VAL A 123 7.16 -14.97 1.51
CA VAL A 123 6.84 -14.34 2.80
C VAL A 123 8.07 -13.64 3.37
N LEU A 124 9.24 -14.26 3.34
CA LEU A 124 10.49 -13.65 3.81
C LEU A 124 10.78 -12.34 3.08
N MET A 125 10.66 -12.35 1.75
CA MET A 125 10.87 -11.16 0.93
C MET A 125 9.76 -10.12 1.15
N GLY A 126 8.51 -10.55 1.38
CA GLY A 126 7.40 -9.68 1.74
C GLY A 126 7.64 -8.96 3.07
N LEU A 127 8.10 -9.67 4.10
CA LEU A 127 8.48 -9.06 5.38
C LEU A 127 9.65 -8.08 5.22
N THR A 128 10.62 -8.40 4.37
CA THR A 128 11.71 -7.48 4.01
C THR A 128 11.17 -6.21 3.36
N LEU A 129 10.22 -6.33 2.44
CA LEU A 129 9.55 -5.19 1.81
C LEU A 129 8.82 -4.32 2.84
N PHE A 130 8.12 -4.92 3.80
CA PHE A 130 7.48 -4.20 4.90
C PHE A 130 8.49 -3.50 5.81
N ALA A 131 9.63 -4.12 6.09
CA ALA A 131 10.67 -3.53 6.93
C ALA A 131 11.32 -2.29 6.29
N ILE A 132 11.55 -2.30 4.97
CA ILE A 132 12.11 -1.14 4.25
C ILE A 132 11.06 -0.08 3.92
N LEU A 133 9.77 -0.43 3.99
CA LEU A 133 8.66 0.42 3.58
C LEU A 133 8.76 1.87 4.11
N PRO A 134 8.91 2.15 5.42
CA PRO A 134 8.88 3.52 5.93
C PRO A 134 10.07 4.37 5.46
N PHE A 135 11.12 3.73 4.94
CA PHE A 135 12.33 4.38 4.47
C PHE A 135 12.36 4.56 2.95
N THR A 136 11.36 4.06 2.22
CA THR A 136 11.30 4.11 0.76
C THR A 136 10.12 4.95 0.29
N ARG A 137 10.04 5.21 -1.03
CA ARG A 137 8.87 5.90 -1.59
C ARG A 137 7.57 5.12 -1.43
N LEU A 138 7.61 3.81 -1.10
CA LEU A 138 6.41 2.97 -0.91
C LEU A 138 5.49 3.47 0.20
N VAL A 139 5.97 4.34 1.11
CA VAL A 139 5.14 5.02 2.11
C VAL A 139 3.95 5.76 1.49
N HIS A 140 4.02 6.15 0.21
CA HIS A 140 2.90 6.78 -0.49
C HIS A 140 1.64 5.90 -0.55
N SER A 141 1.78 4.57 -0.40
CA SER A 141 0.64 3.65 -0.38
C SER A 141 -0.31 3.92 0.80
N PHE A 142 0.20 4.46 1.90
CA PHE A 142 -0.59 4.83 3.08
C PHE A 142 -1.29 6.18 2.96
N THR A 143 -0.94 6.99 1.95
CA THR A 143 -1.54 8.32 1.72
C THR A 143 -2.65 8.29 0.67
N ALA A 144 -3.32 7.14 0.49
CA ALA A 144 -4.43 7.01 -0.45
C ALA A 144 -5.53 8.06 -0.14
N PRO A 145 -5.87 8.95 -1.09
CA PRO A 145 -6.70 10.12 -0.80
C PRO A 145 -8.20 9.77 -0.80
N LEU A 146 -8.61 8.76 -0.02
CA LEU A 146 -10.01 8.32 0.05
C LEU A 146 -10.95 9.45 0.51
N HIS A 147 -10.47 10.33 1.39
CA HIS A 147 -11.21 11.50 1.86
C HIS A 147 -11.48 12.52 0.74
N TYR A 148 -10.76 12.49 -0.37
CA TYR A 148 -10.98 13.44 -1.48
C TYR A 148 -12.36 13.30 -2.10
N LEU A 149 -12.95 12.09 -2.05
CA LEU A 149 -14.32 11.83 -2.52
C LEU A 149 -15.37 12.65 -1.75
N PHE A 150 -15.09 12.99 -0.49
CA PHE A 150 -16.00 13.72 0.39
C PHE A 150 -15.48 15.13 0.73
N ARG A 151 -14.37 15.56 0.11
CA ARG A 151 -13.74 16.85 0.41
C ARG A 151 -14.48 17.97 -0.33
N PRO A 152 -14.81 19.09 0.34
CA PRO A 152 -15.28 20.30 -0.36
C PRO A 152 -14.28 20.78 -1.41
N TYR A 153 -14.76 21.27 -2.56
CA TYR A 153 -13.90 21.77 -3.64
C TYR A 153 -12.97 22.88 -3.15
N ILE A 154 -13.52 23.81 -2.38
CA ILE A 154 -12.79 24.93 -1.82
C ILE A 154 -12.56 24.65 -0.33
N VAL A 155 -11.29 24.70 0.09
CA VAL A 155 -10.91 24.61 1.50
C VAL A 155 -10.36 25.95 1.94
N TYR A 156 -11.09 26.59 2.84
CA TYR A 156 -10.61 27.76 3.57
C TYR A 156 -9.84 27.28 4.80
N ARG A 157 -8.64 27.84 5.02
CA ARG A 157 -7.86 27.59 6.23
C ARG A 157 -7.80 28.89 7.01
N SER A 158 -8.41 28.93 8.19
CA SER A 158 -8.21 30.06 9.09
C SER A 158 -6.75 30.06 9.56
N ARG A 159 -6.18 31.25 9.73
CA ARG A 159 -5.06 31.40 10.65
C ARG A 159 -5.67 31.07 12.01
N GLY A 160 -5.28 29.96 12.64
CA GLY A 160 -5.90 29.44 13.87
C GLY A 160 -6.02 30.49 14.98
N ASP A 161 -6.73 30.17 16.07
CA ASP A 161 -7.19 31.01 17.22
C ASP A 161 -6.21 32.00 17.88
N GLY A 162 -5.34 32.69 17.14
CA GLY A 162 -5.10 34.08 17.41
C GLY A 162 -6.42 34.78 17.22
N LYS A 163 -7.06 35.14 18.34
CA LYS A 163 -7.83 36.38 18.43
C LYS A 163 -6.92 37.47 17.88
N THR A 164 -6.87 37.62 16.56
CA THR A 164 -6.28 38.77 15.93
C THR A 164 -7.34 39.83 16.15
N LEU A 165 -7.39 40.35 17.39
CA LEU A 165 -8.07 41.60 17.67
C LEU A 165 -7.48 42.55 16.65
N SER A 166 -8.29 42.93 15.68
CA SER A 166 -7.90 43.86 14.65
C SER A 166 -7.18 45.00 15.35
N ARG A 167 -5.89 45.18 15.08
CA ARG A 167 -5.12 46.30 15.63
C ARG A 167 -5.46 47.60 14.90
N THR A 168 -6.58 47.63 14.19
CA THR A 168 -7.25 48.84 13.74
C THR A 168 -8.37 49.13 14.72
N ALA A 169 -8.19 50.21 15.46
CA ALA A 169 -9.25 50.80 16.26
C ALA A 169 -10.52 50.96 15.40
N ARG A 170 -11.62 50.35 15.84
CA ARG A 170 -13.00 50.76 15.56
C ARG A 170 -13.42 50.92 14.07
N GLY A 171 -12.87 50.14 13.14
CA GLY A 171 -13.40 50.01 11.77
C GLY A 171 -14.30 48.77 11.63
N ARG A 172 -15.43 48.88 10.91
CA ARG A 172 -16.26 47.71 10.58
C ARG A 172 -15.52 46.90 9.52
N GLY A 173 -15.36 45.59 9.72
CA GLY A 173 -14.58 44.70 8.84
C GLY A 173 -15.10 44.50 7.40
N TRP A 174 -16.04 45.34 6.95
CA TRP A 174 -16.61 45.34 5.61
C TRP A 174 -16.22 46.58 4.79
N ASP A 175 -15.32 47.42 5.31
CA ASP A 175 -14.85 48.58 4.55
C ASP A 175 -14.06 48.14 3.30
N PRO A 176 -14.36 48.69 2.12
CA PRO A 176 -13.71 48.32 0.88
C PRO A 176 -12.21 48.68 0.90
N VAL A 177 -11.41 47.83 0.26
CA VAL A 177 -9.95 47.96 0.20
C VAL A 177 -9.59 49.23 -0.58
N GLY A 178 -8.89 50.17 0.06
CA GLY A 178 -8.55 51.47 -0.52
C GLY A 178 -9.20 52.68 0.15
N THR A 179 -9.97 52.47 1.23
CA THR A 179 -10.50 53.57 2.03
C THR A 179 -9.33 54.35 2.68
N PRO A 180 -9.15 55.65 2.40
CA PRO A 180 -8.08 56.43 3.00
C PRO A 180 -8.28 56.51 4.52
N ASP A 181 -7.22 56.25 5.28
CA ASP A 181 -7.24 56.46 6.73
C ASP A 181 -7.67 57.89 7.04
N ASN A 182 -8.59 58.03 7.99
CA ASN A 182 -9.27 59.27 8.32
C ASN A 182 -8.28 60.26 8.94
N ALA A 183 -7.51 60.95 8.09
CA ALA A 183 -6.67 62.08 8.48
C ALA A 183 -7.60 63.24 8.84
N ARG A 184 -7.95 63.38 10.11
CA ARG A 184 -8.41 64.64 10.72
C ARG A 184 -8.49 64.53 12.24
N GLY A 185 -7.36 64.75 12.88
CA GLY A 185 -7.28 65.31 14.22
C GLY A 185 -6.68 66.71 14.12
N ARG A 186 -7.43 67.67 13.58
CA ARG A 186 -7.09 69.10 13.65
C ARG A 186 -7.93 69.69 14.78
N ARG A 187 -7.34 69.83 15.96
CA ARG A 187 -7.54 70.90 16.95
C ARG A 187 -6.61 70.66 18.13
#